data_AF-A0A4R0XSD7-F1
#
_entry.id   AF-A0A4R0XSD7-F1
#
_cell.length_a   1.000
_cell.length_b   1.000
_cell.length_c   1.000
_cell.angle_alpha   90.00
_cell.angle_beta   90.00
_cell.angle_gamma   90.00
#
_symmetry.space_group_name_H-M   'P 1'
#
loop_
_entity.id
_entity.type
_entity.pdbx_description
1 polymer ?
#
loop_
_entity_poly.entity_id
_entity_poly.type
_entity_poly.pdbx_seq_one_letter_code
_entity_poly.pdbx_strand_id
1 'polypeptide(L)'
;MKTLQRNNRALIKFEGRQGASTFEKSKRFPGGTTTKTYPLVIGSNKFIGAGIDFETGKKYKGFEEQLIGMEAGQSKIIQVVFPQNYHEKSLAGKPVFFKVDLVDFS
;
A
#
# COMPACT_ATOMS: atom_id res chain seq x y z
N MET A 1 21.68 10.86 -2.39
CA MET A 1 20.86 10.05 -3.32
C MET A 1 19.48 10.69 -3.43
N LYS A 2 18.80 10.61 -4.58
CA LYS A 2 17.43 11.12 -4.75
C LYS A 2 16.46 10.14 -4.06
N THR A 3 15.47 10.66 -3.35
CA THR A 3 14.42 9.87 -2.71
C THR A 3 13.06 10.21 -3.31
N LEU A 4 12.11 9.28 -3.22
CA LEU A 4 10.76 9.46 -3.70
C LEU A 4 10.03 10.54 -2.88
N GLN A 5 9.46 11.52 -3.57
CA GLN A 5 8.73 12.65 -2.98
C GLN A 5 7.32 12.77 -3.55
N ARG A 6 6.51 13.63 -2.93
CA ARG A 6 5.20 14.01 -3.47
C ARG A 6 5.37 14.57 -4.89
N ASN A 7 4.40 14.31 -5.76
CA ASN A 7 4.39 14.62 -7.19
C ASN A 7 5.35 13.82 -8.08
N ASN A 8 6.25 12.98 -7.53
CA ASN A 8 7.01 12.06 -8.38
C ASN A 8 6.10 11.01 -9.01
N ARG A 9 6.48 10.60 -10.23
CA ARG A 9 5.90 9.44 -10.90
C ARG A 9 6.74 8.21 -10.58
N ALA A 10 6.26 7.38 -9.68
CA ALA A 10 6.85 6.11 -9.30
C ALA A 10 6.41 4.97 -10.23
N LEU A 11 7.33 4.05 -10.51
CA LEU A 11 7.04 2.74 -11.07
C LEU A 11 7.16 1.72 -9.94
N ILE A 12 6.06 1.12 -9.53
CA ILE A 12 6.03 0.18 -8.41
C ILE A 12 5.58 -1.21 -8.84
N LYS A 13 5.97 -2.23 -8.08
CA LYS A 13 5.28 -3.52 -8.02
C LYS A 13 4.75 -3.68 -6.61
N PHE A 14 3.61 -4.32 -6.44
CA PHE A 14 3.11 -4.60 -5.09
C PHE A 14 2.41 -5.95 -4.98
N GLU A 15 2.47 -6.50 -3.78
CA GLU A 15 1.74 -7.70 -3.34
C GLU A 15 0.97 -7.37 -2.06
N GLY A 16 -0.36 -7.39 -2.16
CA GLY A 16 -1.31 -7.22 -1.08
C GLY A 16 -1.68 -8.56 -0.43
N ARG A 17 -1.68 -8.57 0.90
CA ARG A 17 -2.07 -9.73 1.71
C ARG A 17 -2.92 -9.34 2.92
N GLN A 18 -3.78 -10.25 3.38
CA GLN A 18 -4.69 -10.04 4.50
C GLN A 18 -4.89 -11.31 5.36
N GLY A 19 -5.60 -11.16 6.49
CA GLY A 19 -6.08 -12.29 7.29
C GLY A 19 -5.09 -12.87 8.29
N ALA A 20 -4.05 -12.12 8.65
CA ALA A 20 -3.13 -12.48 9.74
C ALA A 20 -2.50 -11.24 10.38
N SER A 21 -1.81 -11.42 11.51
CA SER A 21 -1.13 -10.35 12.24
C SER A 21 0.21 -9.91 11.63
N THR A 22 0.80 -10.69 10.72
CA THR A 22 2.05 -10.36 10.01
C THR A 22 1.96 -10.65 8.53
N PHE A 23 2.83 -10.03 7.72
CA PHE A 23 2.86 -10.22 6.26
C PHE A 23 3.14 -11.68 5.87
N GLU A 24 4.06 -12.34 6.59
CA GLU A 24 4.51 -13.71 6.31
C GLU A 24 3.39 -14.73 6.53
N LYS A 25 2.54 -14.50 7.54
CA LYS A 25 1.40 -15.36 7.89
C LYS A 25 0.12 -15.02 7.12
N SER A 26 0.10 -13.88 6.43
CA SER A 26 -1.08 -13.40 5.70
C SER A 26 -1.19 -14.05 4.31
N LYS A 27 -2.41 -14.02 3.75
CA LYS A 27 -2.73 -14.63 2.46
C LYS A 27 -2.97 -13.56 1.39
N ARG A 28 -2.54 -13.82 0.16
CA ARG A 28 -2.83 -12.96 -1.00
C ARG A 28 -4.33 -12.86 -1.22
N PHE A 29 -4.79 -11.70 -1.67
CA PHE A 29 -6.17 -11.48 -2.08
C PHE A 29 -6.27 -11.08 -3.57
N PRO A 30 -7.37 -11.42 -4.27
CA PRO A 30 -7.57 -11.04 -5.67
C PRO A 30 -7.49 -9.53 -5.88
N GLY A 31 -6.82 -9.09 -6.96
CA GLY A 31 -6.63 -7.67 -7.26
C GLY A 31 -5.57 -6.94 -6.42
N GLY A 32 -5.03 -7.60 -5.39
CA GLY A 32 -3.98 -7.04 -4.54
C GLY A 32 -2.56 -7.17 -5.10
N THR A 33 -2.34 -7.80 -6.25
CA THR A 33 -0.99 -8.06 -6.78
C THR A 33 -0.85 -7.59 -8.22
N THR A 34 0.26 -6.94 -8.54
CA THR A 34 0.61 -6.53 -9.91
C THR A 34 1.52 -7.55 -10.59
N THR A 35 1.24 -7.92 -11.84
CA THR A 35 2.14 -8.76 -12.65
C THR A 35 3.19 -7.95 -13.42
N LYS A 36 2.93 -6.65 -13.65
CA LYS A 36 3.83 -5.68 -14.31
C LYS A 36 4.05 -4.47 -13.39
N THR A 37 4.95 -3.57 -13.77
CA THR A 37 5.10 -2.29 -13.07
C THR A 37 3.83 -1.45 -13.22
N TYR A 38 3.43 -0.81 -12.13
CA TYR A 38 2.28 0.07 -12.06
C TYR A 38 2.77 1.52 -11.89
N PRO A 39 2.38 2.46 -12.77
CA PRO A 39 2.72 3.86 -12.63
C PRO A 39 1.82 4.53 -11.58
N LEU A 40 2.43 5.14 -10.57
CA LEU A 40 1.74 5.85 -9.49
C LEU A 40 2.35 7.24 -9.34
N VAL A 41 1.50 8.27 -9.37
CA VAL A 41 1.92 9.63 -8.98
C VAL A 41 1.66 9.79 -7.49
N ILE A 42 2.70 10.10 -6.73
CA ILE A 42 2.59 10.25 -5.27
C ILE A 42 1.80 11.52 -4.93
N GLY A 43 0.73 11.36 -4.16
CA GLY A 43 -0.24 12.42 -3.86
C GLY A 43 -1.41 12.48 -4.82
N SER A 44 -1.58 11.48 -5.69
CA SER A 44 -2.71 11.42 -6.63
C SER A 44 -4.02 10.95 -5.98
N ASN A 45 -3.94 10.40 -4.76
CA ASN A 45 -5.06 9.84 -4.00
C ASN A 45 -5.80 8.73 -4.78
N LYS A 46 -5.09 8.01 -5.65
CA LYS A 46 -5.64 6.87 -6.41
C LYS A 46 -5.65 5.60 -5.57
N PHE A 47 -4.77 5.52 -4.57
CA PHE A 47 -4.68 4.39 -3.66
C PHE A 47 -5.39 4.67 -2.32
N ILE A 48 -5.32 3.68 -1.44
CA ILE A 48 -5.93 3.68 -0.11
C ILE A 48 -5.35 4.84 0.71
N GLY A 49 -6.23 5.74 1.13
CA GLY A 49 -5.89 6.88 2.00
C GLY A 49 -5.64 6.46 3.45
N ALA A 50 -5.36 7.44 4.31
CA ALA A 50 -5.26 7.21 5.75
C ALA A 50 -6.58 6.67 6.31
N GLY A 51 -6.50 5.84 7.35
CA GLY A 51 -7.67 5.20 7.93
C GLY A 51 -7.47 4.73 9.36
N ILE A 52 -8.54 4.20 9.94
CA ILE A 52 -8.54 3.67 11.30
C ILE A 52 -9.13 2.26 11.30
N ASP A 53 -8.48 1.36 12.02
CA ASP A 53 -9.10 0.10 12.42
C ASP A 53 -10.03 0.39 13.60
N PHE A 54 -11.32 0.17 13.40
CA PHE A 54 -12.36 0.47 14.38
C PHE A 54 -12.40 -0.52 15.54
N GLU A 55 -11.82 -1.71 15.39
CA GLU A 55 -11.75 -2.70 16.46
C GLU A 55 -10.63 -2.35 17.44
N THR A 56 -9.45 -2.00 16.93
CA THR A 56 -8.26 -1.73 17.75
C THR A 56 -8.02 -0.25 18.04
N GLY A 57 -8.70 0.66 17.32
CA GLY A 57 -8.44 2.10 17.35
C GLY A 57 -7.13 2.51 16.67
N LYS A 58 -6.40 1.57 16.04
CA LYS A 58 -5.10 1.84 15.41
C LYS A 58 -5.28 2.69 14.16
N LYS A 59 -4.52 3.79 14.07
CA LYS A 59 -4.47 4.67 12.89
C LYS A 59 -3.41 4.18 11.90
N TYR A 60 -3.75 4.29 10.61
CA TYR A 60 -2.92 3.89 9.48
C TYR A 60 -2.68 5.09 8.57
N LYS A 61 -1.43 5.25 8.14
CA LYS A 61 -1.07 6.21 7.07
C LYS A 61 -1.61 5.73 5.73
N GLY A 62 -1.76 6.64 4.77
CA GLY A 62 -2.13 6.27 3.41
C GLY A 62 -1.06 5.40 2.74
N PHE A 63 -1.44 4.70 1.68
CA PHE A 63 -0.54 3.87 0.89
C PHE A 63 0.61 4.71 0.31
N GLU A 64 0.28 5.81 -0.38
CA GLU A 64 1.24 6.65 -1.09
C GLU A 64 2.20 7.38 -0.12
N GLU A 65 1.68 7.81 1.03
CA GLU A 65 2.45 8.50 2.08
C GLU A 65 3.57 7.63 2.65
N GLN A 66 3.34 6.32 2.74
CA GLN A 66 4.32 5.39 3.31
C GLN A 66 5.49 5.09 2.37
N LEU A 67 5.37 5.40 1.08
CA LEU A 67 6.42 5.22 0.08
C LEU A 67 7.38 6.40 -0.01
N ILE A 68 6.97 7.58 0.47
CA ILE A 68 7.81 8.79 0.48
C ILE A 68 9.11 8.49 1.25
N GLY A 69 10.23 8.90 0.68
CA GLY A 69 11.57 8.68 1.20
C GLY A 69 12.25 7.40 0.69
N MET A 70 11.54 6.51 -0.01
CA MET A 70 12.17 5.33 -0.62
C MET A 70 13.14 5.73 -1.74
N GLU A 71 14.20 4.95 -1.91
CA GLU A 71 15.12 5.03 -3.05
C GLU A 71 14.72 4.01 -4.13
N ALA A 72 15.10 4.27 -5.39
CA ALA A 72 14.87 3.33 -6.47
C ALA A 72 15.54 1.97 -6.16
N GLY A 73 14.85 0.88 -6.44
CA GLY A 73 15.26 -0.49 -6.12
C GLY A 73 14.91 -0.95 -4.69
N GLN A 74 14.40 -0.08 -3.81
CA GLN A 74 14.04 -0.47 -2.46
C GLN A 74 12.68 -1.17 -2.38
N SER A 75 12.56 -2.07 -1.40
CA SER A 75 11.31 -2.74 -1.03
C SER A 75 10.87 -2.31 0.37
N LYS A 76 9.55 -2.20 0.59
CA LYS A 76 8.98 -1.87 1.89
C LYS A 76 7.69 -2.62 2.13
N ILE A 77 7.51 -3.12 3.35
CA ILE A 77 6.21 -3.63 3.81
C ILE A 77 5.48 -2.48 4.50
N ILE A 78 4.27 -2.20 4.04
CA ILE A 78 3.40 -1.16 4.56
C ILE A 78 2.07 -1.78 5.00
N GLN A 79 1.38 -1.12 5.92
CA GLN A 79 0.06 -1.55 6.38
C GLN A 79 -0.93 -0.42 6.14
N VAL A 80 -2.10 -0.78 5.60
CA VAL A 80 -3.20 0.15 5.33
C VAL A 80 -4.50 -0.51 5.77
N VAL A 81 -5.54 0.28 5.95
CA VAL A 81 -6.89 -0.21 6.24
C VAL A 81 -7.82 0.26 5.13
N PHE A 82 -8.60 -0.67 4.58
CA PHE A 82 -9.59 -0.29 3.57
C PHE A 82 -10.75 0.48 4.21
N PRO A 83 -11.39 1.40 3.47
CA PRO A 83 -12.61 2.06 3.93
C PRO A 83 -13.71 1.06 4.31
N GLN A 84 -14.57 1.42 5.25
CA GLN A 84 -15.72 0.59 5.67
C GLN A 84 -16.72 0.34 4.53
N ASN A 85 -16.82 1.28 3.58
CA ASN A 85 -17.68 1.18 2.41
C ASN A 85 -16.98 0.63 1.17
N TYR A 86 -15.85 -0.07 1.34
CA TYR A 86 -15.17 -0.70 0.21
C TYR A 86 -16.05 -1.80 -0.40
N HIS A 87 -16.11 -1.86 -1.74
CA HIS A 87 -17.02 -2.74 -2.48
C HIS A 87 -16.81 -4.23 -2.15
N GLU A 88 -15.56 -4.63 -1.89
CA GLU A 88 -15.21 -5.99 -1.51
C GLU A 88 -15.36 -6.17 0.01
N LYS A 89 -16.46 -6.79 0.43
CA LYS A 89 -16.80 -6.99 1.85
C LYS A 89 -15.72 -7.73 2.64
N SER A 90 -14.95 -8.60 1.98
CA SER A 90 -13.87 -9.32 2.67
C SER A 90 -12.73 -8.40 3.10
N LEU A 91 -12.54 -7.25 2.43
CA LEU A 91 -11.49 -6.26 2.66
C LEU A 91 -11.99 -5.04 3.44
N ALA A 92 -13.26 -4.68 3.31
CA ALA A 92 -13.85 -3.49 3.94
C ALA A 92 -13.53 -3.38 5.44
N GLY A 93 -12.96 -2.24 5.83
CA GLY A 93 -12.60 -1.96 7.23
C GLY A 93 -11.44 -2.79 7.79
N LYS A 94 -10.85 -3.70 7.01
CA LYS A 94 -9.80 -4.60 7.52
C LYS A 94 -8.40 -4.08 7.23
N PRO A 95 -7.47 -4.25 8.19
CA PRO A 95 -6.08 -3.97 7.94
C PRO A 95 -5.48 -5.02 7.01
N VAL A 96 -4.72 -4.55 6.03
CA VAL A 96 -4.01 -5.38 5.07
C VAL A 96 -2.55 -4.94 4.98
N PHE A 97 -1.70 -5.86 4.57
CA PHE A 97 -0.31 -5.57 4.28
C PHE A 97 -0.09 -5.45 2.78
N PHE A 98 0.80 -4.56 2.39
CA PHE A 98 1.36 -4.52 1.04
C PHE A 98 2.88 -4.58 1.13
N LYS A 99 3.50 -5.52 0.42
CA LYS A 99 4.91 -5.42 0.06
C LYS A 99 4.98 -4.62 -1.23
N VAL A 100 5.69 -3.51 -1.21
CA VAL A 100 5.86 -2.61 -2.35
C VAL A 100 7.33 -2.56 -2.74
N ASP A 101 7.62 -2.82 -4.00
CA ASP A 101 8.94 -2.67 -4.60
C ASP A 101 8.93 -1.41 -5.47
N LEU A 102 9.75 -0.42 -5.13
CA LEU A 102 9.95 0.77 -5.95
C LEU A 102 10.99 0.44 -7.02
N VAL A 103 10.54 0.36 -8.28
CA VAL A 103 11.44 0.04 -9.40
C VAL A 103 12.24 1.28 -9.79
N ASP A 104 11.55 2.39 -10.04
CA ASP A 104 12.16 3.66 -10.42
C ASP A 104 11.19 4.82 -10.20
N PHE A 105 11.65 6.07 -10.30
CA PHE A 105 10.79 7.25 -10.24
C PHE A 105 11.41 8.46 -10.94
N SER A 106 10.56 9.29 -11.55
CA SER A 106 10.92 10.58 -12.15
C SER A 106 10.33 11.75 -11.38
#